data_AF-A0A1F3ZJH7-F1
#
_entry.id   AF-A0A1F3ZJH7-F1
#
_cell.length_a   1.000
_cell.length_b   1.000
_cell.length_c   1.000
_cell.angle_alpha   90.00
_cell.angle_beta   90.00
_cell.angle_gamma   90.00
#
_symmetry.space_group_name_H-M   'P 1'
#
loop_
_entity.id
_entity.type
_entity.pdbx_description
1 polymer ?
#
loop_
_entity_poly.entity_id
_entity_poly.type
_entity_poly.pdbx_seq_one_letter_code
_entity_poly.pdbx_strand_id
1 'polypeptide(L)' 'ELQHEQEFAKQMNTEFGQLQLEQSTWSMHSRIEKIAAERLHMRVPDQARIQVVPIVSIGAAKAGAPPP' A
#
# COMPACT_ATOMS: atom_id res chain seq x y z
N GLU A 1 -41.03 -0.21 -9.89
CA GLU A 1 -39.71 -0.71 -10.36
C GLU A 1 -38.60 0.32 -10.15
N LEU A 2 -38.59 1.47 -10.85
CA LEU A 2 -37.52 2.49 -10.68
C LEU A 2 -37.28 2.96 -9.24
N GLN A 3 -38.33 3.17 -8.44
CA GLN A 3 -38.19 3.56 -7.03
C GLN A 3 -37.53 2.46 -6.18
N HIS A 4 -37.90 1.20 -6.43
CA HIS A 4 -37.33 0.06 -5.72
C HIS A 4 -35.84 -0.11 -6.04
N GLU A 5 -35.47 0.06 -7.31
CA GLU A 5 -34.07 0.05 -7.74
C GLU A 5 -33.26 1.20 -7.09
N GLN A 6 -33.87 2.38 -6.98
CA GLN A 6 -33.24 3.51 -6.28
C GLN A 6 -33.06 3.27 -4.78
N GLU A 7 -34.03 2.64 -4.13
CA GLU A 7 -33.93 2.27 -2.72
C GLU A 7 -32.82 1.24 -2.49
N PHE A 8 -32.77 0.22 -3.34
CA PHE A 8 -31.71 -0.80 -3.31
C PHE A 8 -30.32 -0.17 -3.51
N ALA A 9 -30.17 0.70 -4.50
CA ALA A 9 -28.91 1.40 -4.75
C ALA A 9 -28.45 2.27 -3.55
N LYS A 10 -29.38 2.94 -2.86
CA LYS A 10 -29.07 3.72 -1.65
C LYS A 10 -28.61 2.84 -0.50
N GLN A 11 -29.24 1.68 -0.33
CA GLN A 11 -28.85 0.72 0.70
C GLN A 11 -27.45 0.17 0.44
N MET A 12 -27.17 -0.23 -0.81
CA MET A 12 -25.84 -0.72 -1.21
C MET A 12 -24.75 0.35 -1.03
N ASN A 13 -25.05 1.62 -1.34
CA ASN A 13 -24.10 2.72 -1.10
C ASN A 13 -23.81 2.92 0.39
N THR A 14 -24.81 2.71 1.24
CA THR A 14 -24.65 2.81 2.71
C THR A 14 -23.76 1.69 3.23
N GLU A 15 -24.01 0.44 2.82
CA GLU A 15 -23.19 -0.72 3.18
C GLU A 15 -21.76 -0.58 2.67
N PHE A 16 -21.58 -0.10 1.44
CA PHE A 16 -20.26 0.16 0.88
C PHE A 16 -19.50 1.24 1.65
N GLY A 17 -20.20 2.28 2.12
CA GLY A 17 -19.63 3.29 3.01
C GLY A 17 -19.13 2.69 4.33
N GLN A 18 -19.92 1.82 4.96
CA GLN A 18 -19.53 1.13 6.20
C GLN A 18 -18.31 0.23 5.98
N LEU A 19 -18.31 -0.57 4.91
CA LEU A 19 -17.17 -1.43 4.57
C LEU A 19 -15.88 -0.64 4.32
N GLN A 20 -15.97 0.55 3.71
CA GLN A 20 -14.81 1.42 3.54
C GLN A 20 -14.25 1.92 4.87
N LEU A 21 -15.12 2.29 5.82
CA LEU A 21 -14.70 2.72 7.16
C LEU A 21 -14.02 1.57 7.90
N GLU A 22 -14.56 0.36 7.82
CA GLU A 22 -13.92 -0.83 8.36
C GLU A 22 -12.56 -1.05 7.70
N GLN A 23 -12.49 -1.10 6.36
CA GLN A 23 -11.25 -1.30 5.62
C GLN A 23 -10.18 -0.28 5.99
N SER A 24 -10.56 0.99 6.20
CA SER A 24 -9.64 2.05 6.64
C SER A 24 -9.07 1.75 8.03
N THR A 25 -9.88 1.22 8.95
CA THR A 25 -9.47 0.80 10.29
C THR A 25 -8.55 -0.43 10.23
N TRP A 26 -8.90 -1.42 9.41
CA TRP A 26 -8.09 -2.63 9.24
C TRP A 26 -6.76 -2.34 8.53
N SER A 27 -6.70 -1.31 7.69
CA SER A 27 -5.52 -0.90 6.91
C SER A 27 -4.62 0.11 7.63
N MET A 28 -4.94 0.52 8.86
CA MET A 28 -4.09 1.41 9.64
C MET A 28 -2.69 0.81 9.82
N HIS A 29 -1.66 1.62 9.57
CA HIS A 29 -0.26 1.20 9.70
C HIS A 29 0.04 0.60 11.09
N SER A 30 -0.56 1.13 12.16
CA SER A 30 -0.43 0.61 13.52
C SER A 30 -0.85 -0.85 13.67
N ARG A 31 -1.87 -1.29 12.93
CA ARG A 31 -2.33 -2.68 12.93
C ARG A 31 -1.37 -3.59 12.16
N ILE A 32 -0.85 -3.12 11.02
CA ILE A 32 0.17 -3.83 10.24
C ILE A 32 1.43 -4.03 11.09
N GLU A 33 1.90 -2.97 11.74
CA GLU A 33 3.08 -3.00 12.63
C GLU A 33 2.89 -3.97 13.80
N LYS A 34 1.73 -3.93 14.47
CA LYS A 34 1.39 -4.85 15.55
C LYS A 34 1.46 -6.31 15.10
N ILE A 35 0.86 -6.63 13.95
CA ILE A 35 0.89 -8.00 13.40
C ILE A 35 2.32 -8.42 13.03
N ALA A 36 3.08 -7.54 12.39
CA ALA A 36 4.47 -7.81 12.01
C ALA A 36 5.33 -8.10 13.25
N ALA A 37 5.16 -7.34 14.33
CA ALA A 37 5.88 -7.55 15.58
C ALA A 37 5.43 -8.83 16.30
N GLU A 38 4.12 -9.03 16.48
CA GLU A 38 3.59 -10.10 17.33
C GLU A 38 3.60 -11.48 16.65
N ARG A 39 3.30 -11.54 15.34
CA ARG A 39 3.13 -12.81 14.62
C ARG A 39 4.33 -13.19 13.75
N LEU A 40 5.05 -12.20 13.23
CA LEU A 40 6.22 -12.43 12.37
C LEU A 40 7.54 -12.16 13.09
N HIS A 41 7.49 -11.69 14.35
CA HIS A 41 8.67 -11.33 15.15
C HIS A 41 9.60 -10.33 14.45
N MET A 42 9.03 -9.51 13.56
CA MET A 42 9.78 -8.48 12.85
C MET A 42 10.14 -7.34 13.79
N ARG A 43 11.29 -6.70 13.54
CA ARG A 43 11.70 -5.47 14.21
C ARG A 43 12.18 -4.46 13.18
N VAL A 44 12.03 -3.19 13.50
CA VAL A 44 12.66 -2.12 12.72
C VAL A 44 14.18 -2.26 12.86
N PRO A 45 14.94 -2.27 11.75
CA PRO A 45 16.38 -2.37 11.81
C PRO A 45 16.99 -1.08 12.38
N ASP A 46 18.08 -1.22 13.12
CA ASP A 46 18.91 -0.08 13.51
C ASP A 46 19.47 0.62 12.27
N GLN A 47 19.77 1.93 12.40
CA GLN A 47 20.26 2.76 11.30
C GLN A 47 21.46 2.15 10.55
N ALA A 48 22.37 1.49 11.28
CA ALA A 48 23.55 0.85 10.71
C ALA A 48 23.24 -0.32 9.74
N ARG A 49 22.01 -0.84 9.75
CA ARG A 49 21.55 -1.95 8.90
C ARG A 49 20.70 -1.48 7.71
N ILE A 50 20.47 -0.17 7.56
CA ILE A 50 19.70 0.40 6.47
C ILE A 50 20.64 0.75 5.31
N GLN A 51 20.39 0.18 4.14
CA GLN A 51 21.08 0.53 2.90
C GLN A 51 20.12 1.28 1.97
N VAL A 52 20.49 2.50 1.59
CA VAL A 52 19.79 3.25 0.54
C VAL A 52 20.33 2.81 -0.81
N VAL A 53 19.45 2.37 -1.70
CA VAL A 53 19.79 2.03 -3.08
C VAL A 53 19.35 3.19 -3.98
N PRO A 54 20.27 3.89 -4.66
CA PRO A 54 19.89 4.96 -5.58
C PRO A 54 19.16 4.34 -6.78
N ILE A 55 18.07 4.98 -7.22
CA ILE A 55 17.42 4.63 -8.48
C ILE A 55 18.33 5.14 -9.60
N VAL A 56 19.23 4.28 -10.07
CA VAL A 56 20.02 4.56 -11.27
C VAL A 56 19.12 4.32 -12.47
N SER A 57 18.81 5.38 -13.21
CA SER A 57 18.11 5.25 -14.49
C SER A 57 18.92 4.34 -15.42
N ILE A 58 18.36 3.21 -15.84
CA ILE A 58 18.99 2.21 -16.74
C ILE A 58 19.01 2.74 -18.19
N GLY A 59 19.32 4.03 -18.39
CA GLY A 59 19.23 4.72 -19.68
C GLY A 59 20.52 5.37 -20.17
N ALA A 60 21.48 5.66 -19.28
CA ALA A 60 22.70 6.39 -19.66
C ALA A 60 23.91 5.50 -19.95
N ALA A 61 23.86 4.20 -19.63
CA ALA A 61 25.01 3.29 -19.77
C ALA A 61 25.21 2.73 -21.19
N LYS A 62 24.39 3.12 -22.18
CA LYS A 62 24.50 2.66 -23.57
C LYS A 62 24.70 3.81 -24.57
N ALA A 63 25.62 4.72 -24.28
CA ALA A 63 26.15 5.65 -25.30
C ALA A 63 27.54 6.13 -24.90
N GLY A 64 28.58 5.40 -25.28
CA GLY A 64 29.97 5.80 -25.09
C GLY A 64 30.89 4.82 -25.80
N ALA A 65 31.10 5.06 -27.10
CA ALA A 65 31.97 4.29 -27.99
C ALA A 65 33.39 4.11 -27.42
N PRO A 66 34.11 3.03 -27.77
CA PRO A 66 35.50 2.87 -27.36
C PRO A 66 36.40 3.88 -28.10
N PRO A 67 37.41 4.47 -27.44
CA PRO A 67 38.39 5.32 -28.12
C PRO A 67 39.34 4.46 -28.99
N PRO A 68 40.02 5.08 -29.98
CA PRO A 68 40.96 4.39 -30.87
C PRO A 68 42.15 3.76 -30.14
#